data_AF-A0A7J6VS36-F1
#
_entry.id   AF-A0A7J6VS36-F1
#
_cell.length_a   1.000
_cell.length_b   1.000
_cell.length_c   1.000
_cell.angle_alpha   90.00
_cell.angle_beta   90.00
_cell.angle_gamma   90.00
#
_symmetry.space_group_name_H-M   'P 1'
#
loop_
_entity.id
_entity.type
_entity.pdbx_description
1 polymer ?
#
loop_
_entity_poly.entity_id
_entity_poly.type
_entity_poly.pdbx_seq_one_letter_code
_entity_poly.pdbx_strand_id
1 'polypeptide(L)'
;MMNRFMMLFIWCFVELGFGVNGFKVPFRPKDLLPILPKELTWPVLNNLHSAVDLLPSYVGSIGPNSGSIQWKGSCFYGNEARFEFKNPVQGDVNDDDDDKKKKSLGGGVIYLETSAAHSWTCMDLYVFATPYRVTWDYYFSAREHTLEIESWEESAELEYVKQHGISVFLMPSGMLGTLMSLIDVLPLFSNSAWGQKSNIAFLQKHMGASFEKRAKPWVAPINPDDVHSGDFLALSKIRGRWGGFETLEKWVTGAFAGHTAVCLKDEDGKLWVGESGHENEKGEEIIVVIPWEEWWELTLKDNSNPHVALLPLHPELRAKFNATAAWAYARSMSGKPYGYHNMIFSWIDTIAENYPPPLDTHLVISAMSMWTRVQPSYAANMWNEALNKRLGTECNLYKDDCPKV
;
A
#
# COMPACT_ATOMS: atom_id res chain seq x y z
N MET A 1 45.37 29.55 5.19
CA MET A 1 44.44 30.47 5.89
C MET A 1 42.96 30.26 5.54
N MET A 2 42.62 29.75 4.36
CA MET A 2 41.23 29.56 3.90
C MET A 2 40.45 28.41 4.60
N ASN A 3 41.14 27.46 5.23
CA ASN A 3 40.53 26.26 5.80
C ASN A 3 40.00 26.42 7.24
N ARG A 4 40.45 27.45 7.97
CA ARG A 4 39.97 27.74 9.34
C ARG A 4 38.69 28.59 9.33
N PHE A 5 38.54 29.49 8.35
CA PHE A 5 37.35 30.33 8.21
C PHE A 5 36.12 29.52 7.78
N MET A 6 36.30 28.51 6.93
CA MET A 6 35.20 27.64 6.48
C MET A 6 34.71 26.69 7.59
N MET A 7 35.62 26.17 8.42
CA MET A 7 35.23 25.39 9.60
C MET A 7 34.54 26.25 10.67
N LEU A 8 35.01 27.49 10.90
CA LEU A 8 34.33 28.44 11.80
C LEU A 8 32.93 28.81 11.31
N PHE A 9 32.73 28.95 9.99
CA PHE A 9 31.41 29.18 9.40
C PHE A 9 30.46 28.01 9.66
N ILE A 10 30.93 26.78 9.42
CA ILE A 10 30.14 25.56 9.66
C ILE A 10 29.84 25.40 11.16
N TRP A 11 30.77 25.74 12.05
CA TRP A 11 30.57 25.63 13.50
C TRP A 11 29.59 26.68 14.04
N CYS A 12 29.63 27.92 13.54
CA CYS A 12 28.61 28.93 13.85
C CYS A 12 27.19 28.51 13.43
N PHE A 13 27.05 27.80 12.30
CA PHE A 13 25.76 27.26 11.86
C PHE A 13 25.29 26.06 12.71
N VAL A 14 26.21 25.30 13.30
CA VAL A 14 25.88 24.16 14.18
C VAL A 14 25.51 24.62 15.59
N GLU A 15 26.15 25.67 16.13
CA GLU A 15 25.81 26.21 17.46
C GLU A 15 24.50 27.03 17.47
N LEU A 16 24.11 27.64 16.34
CA LEU A 16 22.78 28.26 16.17
C LEU A 16 21.62 27.24 16.09
N GLY A 17 21.92 25.94 16.05
CA GLY A 17 20.94 24.85 15.96
C GLY A 17 20.34 24.40 17.31
N PHE A 18 20.86 24.88 18.45
CA PHE A 18 20.35 24.52 19.77
C PHE A 18 19.76 25.72 20.50
N GLY A 19 18.49 26.00 20.20
CA GLY A 19 17.54 26.59 21.12
C GLY A 19 17.52 28.12 21.24
N VAL A 20 16.86 28.80 20.30
CA VAL A 20 16.13 30.07 20.57
C VAL A 20 14.88 30.13 19.68
N ASN A 21 13.71 30.39 20.28
CA ASN A 21 12.43 30.58 19.60
C ASN A 21 12.51 31.63 18.48
N GLY A 22 12.09 31.26 17.26
CA GLY A 22 11.53 32.21 16.28
C GLY A 22 12.35 32.56 15.03
N PHE A 23 13.61 32.14 14.89
CA PHE A 23 14.35 32.38 13.63
C PHE A 23 14.13 31.24 12.63
N LYS A 24 13.51 31.54 11.49
CA LYS A 24 13.40 30.60 10.36
C LYS A 24 14.80 30.39 9.78
N VAL A 25 15.25 29.14 9.77
CA VAL A 25 16.52 28.76 9.14
C VAL A 25 16.35 28.72 7.62
N PRO A 26 17.39 29.10 6.84
CA PRO A 26 17.30 29.07 5.38
C PRO A 26 17.05 27.65 4.84
N PHE A 27 17.55 26.64 5.55
CA PHE A 27 17.29 25.21 5.29
C PHE A 27 17.32 24.44 6.61
N ARG A 28 16.52 23.38 6.76
CA ARG A 28 16.80 22.38 7.82
C ARG A 28 17.82 21.36 7.32
N PRO A 29 18.62 20.75 8.21
CA PRO A 29 19.55 19.71 7.82
C PRO A 29 18.90 18.60 6.98
N LYS A 30 17.66 18.19 7.34
CA LYS A 30 16.89 17.19 6.59
C LYS A 30 16.55 17.60 5.15
N ASP A 31 16.37 18.88 4.89
CA ASP A 31 16.01 19.41 3.56
C ASP A 31 17.22 19.42 2.60
N LEU A 32 18.44 19.47 3.15
CA LEU A 32 19.71 19.46 2.41
C LEU A 32 20.27 18.04 2.20
N LEU A 33 19.83 17.06 2.98
CA LEU A 33 20.29 15.66 2.87
C LEU A 33 20.18 15.08 1.45
N PRO A 34 19.12 15.36 0.65
CA PRO A 34 19.02 14.87 -0.72
C PRO A 34 20.03 15.49 -1.70
N ILE A 35 20.58 16.66 -1.37
CA ILE A 35 21.45 17.48 -2.24
C ILE A 35 22.94 17.22 -1.96
N LEU A 36 23.24 16.73 -0.75
CA LEU A 36 24.58 16.42 -0.31
C LEU A 36 25.13 15.12 -0.95
N PRO A 37 26.47 14.96 -1.07
CA PRO A 37 27.08 13.79 -1.71
C PRO A 37 26.59 12.47 -1.12
N LYS A 38 26.26 11.51 -1.99
CA LYS A 38 25.64 10.23 -1.62
C LYS A 38 26.46 9.46 -0.60
N GLU A 39 27.79 9.56 -0.62
CA GLU A 39 28.67 8.87 0.33
C GLU A 39 28.46 9.33 1.79
N LEU A 40 28.01 10.58 2.00
CA LEU A 40 27.76 11.18 3.31
C LEU A 40 26.31 11.02 3.77
N THR A 41 25.35 10.90 2.84
CA THR A 41 23.92 10.95 3.15
C THR A 41 23.19 9.63 3.02
N TRP A 42 23.69 8.67 2.26
CA TRP A 42 23.05 7.37 2.05
C TRP A 42 22.75 6.57 3.34
N PRO A 43 23.61 6.56 4.38
CA PRO A 43 23.31 5.88 5.64
C PRO A 43 22.18 6.56 6.44
N VAL A 44 22.01 7.88 6.28
CA VAL A 44 21.01 8.68 7.00
C VAL A 44 19.69 8.72 6.23
N LEU A 45 19.74 8.88 4.90
CA LEU A 45 18.58 8.85 4.01
C LEU A 45 17.87 7.49 4.03
N ASN A 46 18.61 6.37 4.03
CA ASN A 46 18.03 5.02 4.14
C ASN A 46 17.30 4.76 5.48
N ASN A 47 17.63 5.52 6.53
CA ASN A 47 16.91 5.44 7.81
C ASN A 47 15.71 6.41 7.84
N LEU A 48 15.80 7.53 7.13
CA LEU A 48 14.77 8.58 7.12
C LEU A 48 13.60 8.25 6.19
N HIS A 49 13.82 7.55 5.07
CA HIS A 49 12.79 7.24 4.08
C HIS A 49 12.52 5.73 3.96
N SER A 50 11.34 5.35 3.47
CA SER A 50 10.89 3.97 3.28
C SER A 50 9.78 3.92 2.23
N ALA A 51 9.50 2.75 1.68
CA ALA A 51 8.38 2.55 0.75
C ALA A 51 7.02 3.00 1.31
N VAL A 52 6.83 2.95 2.63
CA VAL A 52 5.63 3.47 3.32
C VAL A 52 5.50 5.00 3.18
N ASP A 53 6.61 5.71 3.01
CA ASP A 53 6.64 7.18 2.92
C ASP A 53 6.13 7.72 1.56
N LEU A 54 5.78 6.83 0.62
CA LEU A 54 4.99 7.14 -0.58
C LEU A 54 3.49 7.20 -0.32
N LEU A 55 3.02 6.70 0.82
CA LEU A 55 1.60 6.68 1.12
C LEU A 55 1.17 8.06 1.63
N PRO A 56 0.19 8.70 0.96
CA PRO A 56 -0.30 10.00 1.39
C PRO A 56 -1.10 9.82 2.69
N SER A 57 -0.97 10.75 3.64
CA SER A 57 -1.73 10.73 4.89
C SER A 57 -3.01 11.52 4.74
N TYR A 58 -4.16 10.95 5.11
CA TYR A 58 -5.42 11.67 5.09
C TYR A 58 -5.43 12.84 6.08
N VAL A 59 -5.87 14.00 5.60
CA VAL A 59 -5.94 15.25 6.36
C VAL A 59 -7.37 15.60 6.72
N GLY A 60 -8.30 15.38 5.79
CA GLY A 60 -9.72 15.71 5.96
C GLY A 60 -10.43 15.83 4.62
N SER A 61 -11.74 16.06 4.66
CA SER A 61 -12.56 16.28 3.48
C SER A 61 -13.01 17.73 3.39
N ILE A 62 -12.80 18.35 2.24
CA ILE A 62 -13.32 19.69 1.92
C ILE A 62 -14.60 19.58 1.10
N GLY A 63 -15.64 20.29 1.51
CA GLY A 63 -16.94 20.24 0.86
C GLY A 63 -17.75 21.50 1.11
N PRO A 64 -18.87 21.68 0.39
CA PRO A 64 -19.66 22.91 0.43
C PRO A 64 -20.22 23.24 1.83
N ASN A 65 -20.51 22.20 2.61
CA ASN A 65 -21.15 22.30 3.92
C ASN A 65 -20.15 22.08 5.08
N SER A 66 -18.89 21.78 4.76
CA SER A 66 -17.88 21.31 5.72
C SER A 66 -17.13 22.45 6.41
N GLY A 67 -17.30 23.69 5.97
CA GLY A 67 -16.45 24.81 6.36
C GLY A 67 -15.01 24.63 5.85
N SER A 68 -14.05 25.20 6.57
CA SER A 68 -12.62 24.98 6.31
C SER A 68 -12.05 23.90 7.23
N ILE A 69 -11.06 23.17 6.71
CA ILE A 69 -10.27 22.21 7.49
C ILE A 69 -8.90 22.80 7.76
N GLN A 70 -8.34 22.52 8.93
CA GLN A 70 -7.02 23.02 9.33
C GLN A 70 -6.11 21.87 9.77
N TRP A 71 -4.82 21.95 9.42
CA TRP A 71 -3.85 20.91 9.77
C TRP A 71 -2.41 21.44 9.82
N LYS A 72 -1.51 20.57 10.27
CA LYS A 72 -0.06 20.77 10.20
C LYS A 72 0.50 19.94 9.05
N GLY A 73 1.10 20.62 8.09
CA GLY A 73 1.81 20.04 6.96
C GLY A 73 3.19 19.52 7.33
N SER A 74 3.87 18.93 6.35
CA SER A 74 5.25 18.48 6.50
C SER A 74 6.21 19.68 6.57
N CYS A 75 5.88 20.76 5.86
CA CYS A 75 6.65 22.01 5.87
C CYS A 75 5.92 23.24 6.42
N PHE A 76 4.63 23.36 6.16
CA PHE A 76 3.82 24.47 6.65
C PHE A 76 3.04 24.06 7.89
N TYR A 77 3.20 24.78 9.00
CA TYR A 77 2.58 24.37 10.29
C TYR A 77 1.23 25.00 10.57
N GLY A 78 0.75 25.91 9.71
CA GLY A 78 -0.62 26.41 9.76
C GLY A 78 -1.21 26.34 8.37
N ASN A 79 -1.95 25.28 8.07
CA ASN A 79 -2.62 25.14 6.79
C ASN A 79 -4.13 25.17 6.99
N GLU A 80 -4.82 25.75 6.01
CA GLU A 80 -6.26 25.78 5.95
C GLU A 80 -6.71 25.51 4.51
N ALA A 81 -7.78 24.73 4.33
CA ALA A 81 -8.39 24.55 3.02
C ALA A 81 -9.90 24.58 3.09
N ARG A 82 -10.50 25.14 2.04
CA ARG A 82 -11.95 25.21 1.84
C ARG A 82 -12.28 24.98 0.37
N PHE A 83 -13.53 24.63 0.11
CA PHE A 83 -14.00 24.29 -1.23
C PHE A 83 -15.23 25.12 -1.59
N GLU A 84 -15.28 25.60 -2.83
CA GLU A 84 -16.45 26.26 -3.42
C GLU A 84 -16.81 25.63 -4.76
N PHE A 85 -18.11 25.43 -5.01
CA PHE A 85 -18.56 25.02 -6.33
C PHE A 85 -18.48 26.17 -7.33
N LYS A 86 -18.11 25.82 -8.56
CA LYS A 86 -18.22 26.68 -9.72
C LYS A 86 -19.50 26.33 -10.47
N ASN A 87 -20.37 27.33 -10.66
CA ASN A 87 -21.63 27.15 -11.36
C ASN A 87 -21.40 26.58 -12.78
N PRO A 88 -22.31 25.72 -13.27
CA PRO A 88 -22.28 25.24 -14.64
C PRO A 88 -22.32 26.39 -15.64
N VAL A 89 -21.57 26.25 -16.74
CA VAL A 89 -21.69 27.19 -17.86
C VAL A 89 -22.91 26.76 -18.69
N GLN A 90 -23.95 27.59 -18.71
CA GLN A 90 -25.16 27.35 -19.49
C GLN A 90 -24.83 27.50 -20.99
N GLY A 91 -24.93 26.42 -21.75
CA GLY A 91 -24.85 26.43 -23.21
C GLY A 91 -25.83 25.41 -23.78
N ASP A 92 -26.44 25.71 -24.93
CA ASP A 92 -27.39 24.82 -25.62
C ASP A 92 -26.73 23.45 -25.88
N VAL A 93 -27.16 22.44 -25.12
CA VAL A 93 -26.67 21.06 -25.21
C VAL A 93 -27.37 20.39 -26.38
N ASN A 94 -26.75 20.45 -27.56
CA ASN A 94 -27.00 19.46 -28.62
C ASN A 94 -26.03 18.28 -28.42
N ASP A 95 -26.58 17.07 -28.50
CA ASP A 95 -26.34 15.93 -27.60
C ASP A 95 -25.25 14.91 -28.04
N ASP A 96 -24.10 15.35 -28.58
CA ASP A 96 -23.04 14.40 -29.03
C ASP A 96 -21.60 14.82 -28.66
N ASP A 97 -21.41 15.81 -27.78
CA ASP A 97 -20.08 16.34 -27.42
C ASP A 97 -19.80 16.16 -25.92
N ASP A 98 -19.05 15.10 -25.57
CA ASP A 98 -18.72 14.72 -24.19
C ASP A 98 -18.05 15.86 -23.39
N ASP A 99 -17.24 16.70 -24.05
CA ASP A 99 -16.58 17.84 -23.39
C ASP A 99 -17.57 18.94 -23.01
N LYS A 100 -18.63 19.14 -23.81
CA LYS A 100 -19.70 20.09 -23.47
C LYS A 100 -20.62 19.56 -22.38
N LYS A 101 -20.84 18.24 -22.35
CA LYS A 101 -21.59 17.56 -21.30
C LYS A 101 -20.87 17.61 -19.95
N LYS A 102 -19.54 17.52 -19.92
CA LYS A 102 -18.76 17.74 -18.69
C LYS A 102 -18.82 19.20 -18.23
N LYS A 103 -18.67 20.16 -19.14
CA LYS A 103 -18.77 21.60 -18.81
C LYS A 103 -20.13 22.02 -18.25
N SER A 104 -21.21 21.32 -18.62
CA SER A 104 -22.56 21.56 -18.06
C SER A 104 -22.77 20.97 -16.67
N LEU A 105 -21.83 20.16 -16.15
CA LEU A 105 -21.85 19.71 -14.76
C LEU A 105 -21.28 20.76 -13.79
N GLY A 106 -20.60 21.79 -14.31
CA GLY A 106 -19.85 22.74 -13.49
C GLY A 106 -18.61 22.11 -12.88
N GLY A 107 -17.95 22.84 -11.99
CA GLY A 107 -16.67 22.45 -11.40
C GLY A 107 -16.54 22.93 -9.96
N GLY A 108 -15.31 23.22 -9.53
CA GLY A 108 -15.06 23.76 -8.20
C GLY A 108 -13.69 24.39 -8.04
N VAL A 109 -13.53 25.18 -6.99
CA VAL A 109 -12.27 25.81 -6.62
C VAL A 109 -11.92 25.39 -5.20
N ILE A 110 -10.72 24.83 -5.05
CA ILE A 110 -10.12 24.54 -3.77
C ILE A 110 -9.23 25.74 -3.42
N TYR A 111 -9.53 26.39 -2.31
CA TYR A 111 -8.67 27.43 -1.75
C TYR A 111 -7.85 26.80 -0.65
N LEU A 112 -6.53 26.94 -0.74
CA LEU A 112 -5.59 26.37 0.21
C LEU A 112 -4.63 27.46 0.68
N GLU A 113 -4.70 27.80 1.95
CA GLU A 113 -3.78 28.72 2.60
C GLU A 113 -2.69 27.93 3.31
N THR A 114 -1.44 28.26 3.03
CA THR A 114 -0.27 27.73 3.73
C THR A 114 0.37 28.83 4.55
N SER A 115 0.69 28.55 5.81
CA SER A 115 1.29 29.51 6.72
C SER A 115 2.28 28.85 7.68
N ALA A 116 2.96 29.67 8.48
CA ALA A 116 3.95 29.21 9.46
C ALA A 116 5.03 28.29 8.88
N ALA A 117 5.54 28.61 7.68
CA ALA A 117 6.63 27.88 7.04
C ALA A 117 7.86 27.79 7.97
N HIS A 118 8.39 26.58 8.16
CA HIS A 118 9.55 26.37 9.03
C HIS A 118 10.92 26.61 8.35
N SER A 119 10.92 26.66 7.01
CA SER A 119 12.10 26.85 6.15
C SER A 119 11.74 27.74 4.95
N TRP A 120 12.74 28.36 4.32
CA TRP A 120 12.54 29.19 3.12
C TRP A 120 12.29 28.37 1.86
N THR A 121 12.73 27.11 1.84
CA THR A 121 12.48 26.17 0.74
C THR A 121 11.28 25.28 0.99
N CYS A 122 10.33 25.75 1.80
CA CYS A 122 9.23 24.90 2.21
C CYS A 122 8.38 24.48 1.03
N MET A 123 8.06 23.19 0.96
CA MET A 123 7.25 22.63 -0.10
C MET A 123 6.47 21.42 0.41
N ASP A 124 5.15 21.52 0.36
CA ASP A 124 4.25 20.40 0.62
C ASP A 124 3.65 19.92 -0.70
N LEU A 125 3.37 18.62 -0.78
CA LEU A 125 2.68 17.98 -1.90
C LEU A 125 1.38 17.40 -1.38
N TYR A 126 0.27 17.76 -2.03
CA TYR A 126 -1.06 17.27 -1.67
C TYR A 126 -1.67 16.45 -2.79
N VAL A 127 -2.47 15.47 -2.41
CA VAL A 127 -3.33 14.69 -3.31
C VAL A 127 -4.77 15.00 -2.93
N PHE A 128 -5.59 15.30 -3.94
CA PHE A 128 -7.01 15.54 -3.81
C PHE A 128 -7.74 14.42 -4.55
N ALA A 129 -8.59 13.68 -3.86
CA ALA A 129 -9.23 12.51 -4.43
C ALA A 129 -10.74 12.50 -4.20
N THR A 130 -11.44 12.06 -5.24
CA THR A 130 -12.80 11.51 -5.17
C THR A 130 -12.73 10.06 -5.67
N PRO A 131 -13.78 9.25 -5.53
CA PRO A 131 -13.83 7.95 -6.19
C PRO A 131 -13.65 8.04 -7.71
N TYR A 132 -13.90 9.22 -8.31
CA TYR A 132 -13.93 9.45 -9.75
C TYR A 132 -12.62 10.02 -10.29
N ARG A 133 -11.82 10.68 -9.46
CA ARG A 133 -10.55 11.28 -9.89
C ARG A 133 -9.53 11.39 -8.78
N VAL A 134 -8.28 11.49 -9.20
CA VAL A 134 -7.14 11.88 -8.38
C VAL A 134 -6.43 13.03 -9.07
N THR A 135 -6.24 14.13 -8.35
CA THR A 135 -5.38 15.23 -8.75
C THR A 135 -4.39 15.53 -7.63
N TRP A 136 -3.33 16.26 -7.94
CA TRP A 136 -2.23 16.56 -7.03
C TRP A 136 -1.66 17.93 -7.35
N ASP A 137 -1.16 18.60 -6.33
CA ASP A 137 -0.54 19.91 -6.48
C ASP A 137 0.51 20.17 -5.39
N TYR A 138 1.44 21.06 -5.65
CA TYR A 138 2.54 21.40 -4.74
C TYR A 138 2.50 22.87 -4.36
N TYR A 139 2.79 23.15 -3.08
CA TYR A 139 2.75 24.52 -2.55
C TYR A 139 4.10 24.87 -1.94
N PHE A 140 4.79 25.85 -2.51
CA PHE A 140 6.19 26.20 -2.17
C PHE A 140 6.35 27.52 -1.40
N SER A 141 5.26 28.21 -1.07
CA SER A 141 5.29 29.50 -0.38
C SER A 141 4.10 29.65 0.55
N ALA A 142 4.33 30.30 1.70
CA ALA A 142 3.28 30.58 2.68
C ALA A 142 2.39 31.71 2.18
N ARG A 143 1.30 31.35 1.52
CA ARG A 143 0.29 32.23 0.94
C ARG A 143 -1.00 31.46 0.68
N GLU A 144 -2.01 32.17 0.20
CA GLU A 144 -3.19 31.59 -0.42
C GLU A 144 -2.86 31.04 -1.82
N HIS A 145 -3.38 29.86 -2.11
CA HIS A 145 -3.30 29.18 -3.39
C HIS A 145 -4.70 28.71 -3.81
N THR A 146 -4.86 28.47 -5.10
CA THR A 146 -6.11 27.99 -5.69
C THR A 146 -5.84 26.83 -6.63
N LEU A 147 -6.58 25.74 -6.47
CA LEU A 147 -6.62 24.63 -7.41
C LEU A 147 -8.02 24.56 -8.03
N GLU A 148 -8.09 24.71 -9.34
CA GLU A 148 -9.36 24.70 -10.08
C GLU A 148 -9.65 23.31 -10.64
N ILE A 149 -10.89 22.86 -10.39
CA ILE A 149 -11.51 21.72 -11.06
C ILE A 149 -12.44 22.30 -12.12
N GLU A 150 -12.03 22.22 -13.39
CA GLU A 150 -12.78 22.84 -14.49
C GLU A 150 -14.18 22.26 -14.66
N SER A 151 -14.28 20.93 -14.62
CA SER A 151 -15.55 20.21 -14.72
C SER A 151 -15.53 18.87 -13.98
N TRP A 152 -16.69 18.40 -13.55
CA TRP A 152 -16.87 17.03 -13.03
C TRP A 152 -16.85 16.01 -14.17
N GLU A 153 -16.28 14.83 -13.92
CA GLU A 153 -16.25 13.74 -14.92
C GLU A 153 -17.66 13.27 -15.28
N GLU A 154 -18.51 13.13 -14.26
CA GLU A 154 -19.85 12.57 -14.36
C GLU A 154 -20.77 13.19 -13.31
N SER A 155 -22.10 13.10 -13.51
CA SER A 155 -23.09 13.59 -12.55
C SER A 155 -22.98 12.93 -11.17
N ALA A 156 -22.51 11.67 -11.13
CA ALA A 156 -22.30 10.94 -9.90
C ALA A 156 -21.12 11.48 -9.08
N GLU A 157 -20.07 12.03 -9.72
CA GLU A 157 -18.99 12.72 -9.01
C GLU A 157 -19.50 13.99 -8.32
N LEU A 158 -20.27 14.81 -9.05
CA LEU A 158 -20.88 16.01 -8.51
C LEU A 158 -21.73 15.71 -7.26
N GLU A 159 -22.56 14.66 -7.32
CA GLU A 159 -23.39 14.27 -6.19
C GLU A 159 -22.57 13.71 -5.03
N TYR A 160 -21.52 12.94 -5.33
CA TYR A 160 -20.58 12.47 -4.31
C TYR A 160 -19.94 13.65 -3.57
N VAL A 161 -19.41 14.65 -4.29
CA VAL A 161 -18.73 15.81 -3.68
C VAL A 161 -19.70 16.65 -2.83
N LYS A 162 -20.97 16.76 -3.22
CA LYS A 162 -21.98 17.44 -2.39
C LYS A 162 -22.19 16.75 -1.04
N GLN A 163 -22.19 15.42 -1.03
CA GLN A 163 -22.49 14.62 0.16
C GLN A 163 -21.26 14.37 1.04
N HIS A 164 -20.09 14.13 0.43
CA HIS A 164 -18.89 13.63 1.11
C HIS A 164 -17.68 14.58 1.01
N GLY A 165 -17.72 15.55 0.10
CA GLY A 165 -16.59 16.41 -0.21
C GLY A 165 -15.49 15.72 -1.02
N ILE A 166 -14.33 16.38 -1.09
CA ILE A 166 -13.10 15.90 -1.71
C ILE A 166 -12.12 15.56 -0.60
N SER A 167 -11.58 14.34 -0.62
CA SER A 167 -10.57 13.90 0.34
C SER A 167 -9.24 14.60 0.03
N VAL A 168 -8.66 15.23 1.04
CA VAL A 168 -7.35 15.87 0.99
C VAL A 168 -6.34 14.98 1.70
N PHE A 169 -5.25 14.68 1.02
CA PHE A 169 -4.14 13.94 1.59
C PHE A 169 -2.83 14.70 1.45
N LEU A 170 -1.99 14.63 2.47
CA LEU A 170 -0.65 15.21 2.51
C LEU A 170 0.39 14.12 2.23
N MET A 171 1.35 14.39 1.37
CA MET A 171 2.55 13.56 1.26
C MET A 171 3.52 13.93 2.38
N PRO A 172 3.70 13.08 3.42
CA PRO A 172 4.45 13.46 4.62
C PRO A 172 5.93 13.75 4.32
N SER A 173 6.47 13.10 3.30
CA SER A 173 7.84 13.25 2.84
C SER A 173 8.08 14.47 1.95
N GLY A 174 7.03 15.20 1.56
CA GLY A 174 7.11 16.28 0.57
C GLY A 174 7.58 15.77 -0.80
N MET A 175 7.68 16.67 -1.80
CA MET A 175 7.98 16.26 -3.18
C MET A 175 9.32 15.52 -3.34
N LEU A 176 10.40 16.02 -2.72
CA LEU A 176 11.73 15.40 -2.82
C LEU A 176 11.79 14.04 -2.13
N GLY A 177 11.20 13.92 -0.94
CA GLY A 177 11.16 12.66 -0.23
C GLY A 177 10.25 11.63 -0.92
N THR A 178 9.14 12.05 -1.54
CA THR A 178 8.31 11.19 -2.41
C THR A 178 9.12 10.67 -3.60
N LEU A 179 9.85 11.54 -4.31
CA LEU A 179 10.68 11.11 -5.45
C LEU A 179 11.78 10.12 -5.04
N MET A 180 12.40 10.33 -3.87
CA MET A 180 13.39 9.40 -3.33
C MET A 180 12.76 8.09 -2.85
N SER A 181 11.56 8.12 -2.27
CA SER A 181 10.87 6.91 -1.82
C SER A 181 10.43 6.01 -2.99
N LEU A 182 10.23 6.56 -4.19
CA LEU A 182 10.06 5.76 -5.42
C LEU A 182 11.30 4.93 -5.75
N ILE A 183 12.50 5.45 -5.45
CA ILE A 183 13.77 4.72 -5.60
C ILE A 183 13.88 3.59 -4.57
N ASP A 184 13.22 3.72 -3.42
CA ASP A 184 13.21 2.71 -2.34
C ASP A 184 12.17 1.58 -2.55
N VAL A 185 11.15 1.79 -3.39
CA VAL A 185 10.18 0.73 -3.74
C VAL A 185 10.73 -0.25 -4.77
N LEU A 186 11.36 0.27 -5.84
CA LEU A 186 11.93 -0.56 -6.91
C LEU A 186 12.80 -1.73 -6.43
N PRO A 187 13.68 -1.56 -5.42
CA PRO A 187 14.45 -2.68 -4.89
C PRO A 187 13.62 -3.78 -4.24
N LEU A 188 12.48 -3.49 -3.61
CA LEU A 188 11.71 -4.51 -2.87
C LEU A 188 11.32 -5.69 -3.76
N PHE A 189 11.06 -5.42 -5.03
CA PHE A 189 10.67 -6.42 -6.03
C PHE A 189 11.86 -7.01 -6.80
N SER A 190 13.09 -6.58 -6.52
CA SER A 190 14.31 -7.07 -7.18
C SER A 190 14.77 -8.41 -6.61
N ASN A 191 15.11 -9.37 -7.47
CA ASN A 191 15.74 -10.62 -7.04
C ASN A 191 17.27 -10.46 -6.90
N SER A 192 17.68 -9.58 -5.99
CA SER A 192 19.08 -9.24 -5.76
C SER A 192 19.40 -9.18 -4.27
N ALA A 193 20.70 -9.18 -3.93
CA ALA A 193 21.14 -8.94 -2.55
C ALA A 193 20.69 -7.56 -2.03
N TRP A 194 20.57 -6.57 -2.93
CA TRP A 194 20.03 -5.26 -2.61
C TRP A 194 18.55 -5.35 -2.26
N GLY A 195 17.74 -6.00 -3.10
CA GLY A 195 16.32 -6.21 -2.82
C GLY A 195 16.08 -6.98 -1.51
N GLN A 196 16.87 -8.03 -1.26
CA GLN A 196 16.82 -8.75 0.01
C GLN A 196 17.10 -7.84 1.22
N LYS A 197 18.14 -7.00 1.13
CA LYS A 197 18.50 -6.06 2.20
C LYS A 197 17.40 -5.01 2.41
N SER A 198 16.79 -4.52 1.33
CA SER A 198 15.70 -3.56 1.40
C SER A 198 14.45 -4.14 2.05
N ASN A 199 14.06 -5.38 1.70
CA ASN A 199 12.94 -6.06 2.35
C ASN A 199 13.19 -6.28 3.86
N ILE A 200 14.39 -6.75 4.24
CA ILE A 200 14.74 -6.91 5.67
C ILE A 200 14.70 -5.57 6.40
N ALA A 201 15.28 -4.51 5.82
CA ALA A 201 15.28 -3.18 6.42
C ALA A 201 13.86 -2.61 6.57
N PHE A 202 12.99 -2.85 5.59
CA PHE A 202 11.58 -2.47 5.63
C PHE A 202 10.86 -3.16 6.80
N LEU A 203 10.96 -4.49 6.90
CA LEU A 203 10.33 -5.27 7.97
C LEU A 203 10.89 -4.90 9.35
N GLN A 204 12.20 -4.63 9.45
CA GLN A 204 12.81 -4.16 10.68
C GLN A 204 12.28 -2.78 11.10
N LYS A 205 12.19 -1.83 10.17
CA LYS A 205 11.72 -0.46 10.43
C LYS A 205 10.26 -0.42 10.84
N HIS A 206 9.39 -1.18 10.17
CA HIS A 206 7.93 -1.07 10.32
C HIS A 206 7.30 -2.11 11.23
N MET A 207 7.94 -3.27 11.41
CA MET A 207 7.43 -4.33 12.29
C MET A 207 8.33 -4.60 13.49
N GLY A 208 9.52 -3.98 13.56
CA GLY A 208 10.53 -4.36 14.56
C GLY A 208 11.06 -5.78 14.37
N ALA A 209 10.87 -6.38 13.19
CA ALA A 209 11.25 -7.76 12.91
C ALA A 209 12.77 -7.91 12.79
N SER A 210 13.30 -9.04 13.30
CA SER A 210 14.71 -9.42 13.13
C SER A 210 14.81 -10.70 12.29
N PHE A 211 15.62 -10.66 11.24
CA PHE A 211 15.90 -11.81 10.38
C PHE A 211 17.37 -12.20 10.50
N GLU A 212 17.63 -13.27 11.25
CA GLU A 212 18.97 -13.80 11.44
C GLU A 212 19.28 -14.90 10.42
N LYS A 213 20.51 -14.89 9.93
CA LYS A 213 20.99 -15.90 9.00
C LYS A 213 21.21 -17.21 9.74
N ARG A 214 20.49 -18.27 9.34
CA ARG A 214 20.67 -19.61 9.90
C ARG A 214 22.05 -20.21 9.58
N ALA A 215 22.56 -21.01 10.50
CA ALA A 215 23.72 -21.86 10.25
C ALA A 215 23.42 -22.89 9.16
N LYS A 216 24.46 -23.30 8.42
CA LYS A 216 24.33 -24.34 7.39
C LYS A 216 24.33 -25.74 8.03
N PRO A 217 23.66 -26.75 7.43
CA PRO A 217 22.88 -26.66 6.18
C PRO A 217 21.54 -25.93 6.39
N TRP A 218 21.09 -25.18 5.38
CA TRP A 218 19.83 -24.42 5.44
C TRP A 218 18.59 -25.28 5.21
N VAL A 219 18.76 -26.45 4.61
CA VAL A 219 17.70 -27.42 4.36
C VAL A 219 17.83 -28.53 5.39
N ALA A 220 16.77 -28.72 6.16
CA ALA A 220 16.60 -29.91 7.00
C ALA A 220 15.91 -31.00 6.16
N PRO A 221 16.37 -32.26 6.22
CA PRO A 221 15.65 -33.36 5.59
C PRO A 221 14.28 -33.51 6.30
N ILE A 222 13.21 -33.37 5.53
CA ILE A 222 11.85 -33.67 5.98
C ILE A 222 11.52 -35.06 5.44
N ASN A 223 11.22 -35.99 6.33
CA ASN A 223 10.70 -37.30 5.95
C ASN A 223 9.18 -37.18 5.71
N PRO A 224 8.68 -37.42 4.48
CA PRO A 224 7.25 -37.34 4.17
C PRO A 224 6.38 -38.27 5.02
N ASP A 225 6.95 -39.36 5.53
CA ASP A 225 6.23 -40.29 6.40
C ASP A 225 5.84 -39.66 7.74
N ASP A 226 6.65 -38.71 8.24
CA ASP A 226 6.42 -38.01 9.51
C ASP A 226 5.43 -36.84 9.36
N VAL A 227 5.04 -36.49 8.13
CA VAL A 227 4.06 -35.43 7.83
C VAL A 227 2.65 -36.02 7.81
N HIS A 228 1.70 -35.30 8.38
CA HIS A 228 0.31 -35.75 8.52
C HIS A 228 -0.66 -34.82 7.77
N SER A 229 -1.83 -35.36 7.40
CA SER A 229 -2.92 -34.53 6.88
C SER A 229 -3.28 -33.42 7.86
N GLY A 230 -3.37 -32.20 7.35
CA GLY A 230 -3.65 -31.00 8.12
C GLY A 230 -2.41 -30.29 8.66
N ASP A 231 -1.21 -30.89 8.59
CA ASP A 231 0.02 -30.17 8.91
C ASP A 231 0.18 -28.97 7.96
N PHE A 232 0.72 -27.88 8.49
CA PHE A 232 0.71 -26.57 7.85
C PHE A 232 2.12 -26.18 7.39
N LEU A 233 2.23 -25.61 6.20
CA LEU A 233 3.46 -25.04 5.68
C LEU A 233 3.35 -23.52 5.67
N ALA A 234 4.21 -22.87 6.43
CA ALA A 234 4.37 -21.42 6.43
C ALA A 234 5.55 -21.05 5.53
N LEU A 235 5.29 -20.23 4.51
CA LEU A 235 6.29 -19.80 3.54
C LEU A 235 6.57 -18.31 3.68
N SER A 236 7.84 -17.95 3.54
CA SER A 236 8.29 -16.56 3.59
C SER A 236 9.42 -16.29 2.59
N LYS A 237 9.11 -15.55 1.54
CA LYS A 237 10.07 -14.95 0.60
C LYS A 237 10.44 -13.54 1.06
N ILE A 238 11.68 -13.15 0.78
CA ILE A 238 12.25 -11.84 1.16
C ILE A 238 13.03 -11.17 0.02
N ARG A 239 12.94 -11.70 -1.21
CA ARG A 239 13.55 -11.11 -2.41
C ARG A 239 12.78 -11.50 -3.67
N GLY A 240 13.02 -10.78 -4.76
CA GLY A 240 12.29 -10.97 -6.01
C GLY A 240 10.87 -10.42 -5.96
N ARG A 241 10.14 -10.53 -7.08
CA ARG A 241 8.78 -10.00 -7.22
C ARG A 241 7.88 -10.47 -6.08
N TRP A 242 7.81 -11.78 -5.86
CA TRP A 242 7.00 -12.37 -4.81
C TRP A 242 7.49 -12.02 -3.40
N GLY A 243 8.80 -11.95 -3.16
CA GLY A 243 9.31 -11.51 -1.87
C GLY A 243 8.99 -10.05 -1.52
N GLY A 244 8.87 -9.18 -2.52
CA GLY A 244 8.40 -7.80 -2.35
C GLY A 244 6.93 -7.75 -1.96
N PHE A 245 6.06 -8.47 -2.67
CA PHE A 245 4.64 -8.60 -2.31
C PHE A 245 4.46 -9.17 -0.91
N GLU A 246 5.12 -10.29 -0.63
CA GLU A 246 5.04 -10.91 0.69
C GLU A 246 5.65 -10.04 1.80
N THR A 247 6.53 -9.09 1.49
CA THR A 247 7.03 -8.13 2.48
C THR A 247 5.94 -7.12 2.87
N LEU A 248 5.17 -6.66 1.89
CA LEU A 248 4.01 -5.80 2.14
C LEU A 248 2.90 -6.56 2.88
N GLU A 249 2.63 -7.81 2.48
CA GLU A 249 1.65 -8.68 3.16
C GLU A 249 2.01 -8.92 4.63
N LYS A 250 3.28 -9.25 4.92
CA LYS A 250 3.77 -9.39 6.31
C LYS A 250 3.53 -8.12 7.12
N TRP A 251 3.78 -6.95 6.53
CA TRP A 251 3.57 -5.68 7.19
C TRP A 251 2.10 -5.38 7.50
N VAL A 252 1.21 -5.54 6.52
CA VAL A 252 -0.21 -5.23 6.71
C VAL A 252 -0.95 -6.27 7.56
N THR A 253 -0.49 -7.52 7.60
CA THR A 253 -1.09 -8.59 8.42
C THR A 253 -0.43 -8.78 9.78
N GLY A 254 0.77 -8.22 9.99
CA GLY A 254 1.60 -8.50 11.16
C GLY A 254 2.22 -9.92 11.17
N ALA A 255 2.05 -10.71 10.10
CA ALA A 255 2.56 -12.07 10.01
C ALA A 255 4.04 -12.11 9.60
N PHE A 256 4.69 -13.26 9.82
CA PHE A 256 6.04 -13.54 9.32
C PHE A 256 6.05 -14.42 8.08
N ALA A 257 4.91 -15.02 7.74
CA ALA A 257 4.69 -15.76 6.50
C ALA A 257 3.96 -14.85 5.50
N GLY A 258 4.32 -14.95 4.22
CA GLY A 258 3.54 -14.33 3.14
C GLY A 258 2.69 -15.34 2.36
N HIS A 259 3.03 -16.62 2.45
CA HIS A 259 2.30 -17.67 1.76
C HIS A 259 2.11 -18.89 2.64
N THR A 260 1.06 -19.66 2.38
CA THR A 260 0.70 -20.82 3.21
C THR A 260 0.22 -21.96 2.35
N ALA A 261 0.55 -23.18 2.76
CA ALA A 261 0.07 -24.40 2.12
C ALA A 261 -0.31 -25.44 3.18
N VAL A 262 -1.09 -26.45 2.79
CA VAL A 262 -1.54 -27.53 3.67
C VAL A 262 -1.13 -28.89 3.13
N CYS A 263 -0.69 -29.77 4.02
CA CYS A 263 -0.34 -31.14 3.70
C CYS A 263 -1.57 -32.06 3.78
N LEU A 264 -1.72 -32.98 2.83
CA LEU A 264 -2.77 -34.00 2.80
C LEU A 264 -2.17 -35.35 2.40
N LYS A 265 -2.46 -36.40 3.17
CA LYS A 265 -2.19 -37.79 2.78
C LYS A 265 -3.43 -38.41 2.12
N ASP A 266 -3.25 -39.07 0.99
CA ASP A 266 -4.31 -39.85 0.35
C ASP A 266 -4.50 -41.22 1.02
N GLU A 267 -5.40 -42.04 0.45
CA GLU A 267 -5.73 -43.37 0.97
C GLU A 267 -4.55 -44.35 0.93
N ASP A 268 -3.60 -44.13 0.02
CA ASP A 268 -2.37 -44.92 -0.10
C ASP A 268 -1.24 -44.38 0.80
N GLY A 269 -1.49 -43.30 1.54
CA GLY A 269 -0.54 -42.65 2.43
C GLY A 269 0.44 -41.71 1.72
N LYS A 270 0.27 -41.46 0.41
CA LYS A 270 1.12 -40.54 -0.35
C LYS A 270 0.82 -39.10 0.05
N LEU A 271 1.86 -38.29 0.16
CA LEU A 271 1.78 -36.89 0.61
C LEU A 271 1.55 -35.93 -0.57
N TRP A 272 0.62 -35.01 -0.36
CA TRP A 272 0.23 -33.96 -1.29
C TRP A 272 0.25 -32.61 -0.59
N VAL A 273 0.47 -31.55 -1.37
CA VAL A 273 0.44 -30.16 -0.89
C VAL A 273 -0.64 -29.41 -1.64
N GLY A 274 -1.60 -28.86 -0.88
CA GLY A 274 -2.63 -27.96 -1.38
C GLY A 274 -2.23 -26.51 -1.16
N GLU A 275 -2.24 -25.70 -2.21
CA GLU A 275 -1.96 -24.26 -2.13
C GLU A 275 -2.74 -23.46 -3.18
N SER A 276 -2.86 -22.15 -2.94
CA SER A 276 -3.41 -21.19 -3.90
C SER A 276 -2.30 -20.23 -4.31
N GLY A 277 -2.08 -20.02 -5.60
CA GLY A 277 -1.04 -19.11 -6.10
C GLY A 277 -0.01 -19.79 -6.99
N HIS A 278 -0.31 -21.02 -7.43
CA HIS A 278 0.52 -21.74 -8.37
C HIS A 278 0.24 -21.25 -9.78
N GLU A 279 1.29 -20.86 -10.50
CA GLU A 279 1.19 -20.37 -11.87
C GLU A 279 1.07 -21.55 -12.85
N ASN A 280 0.00 -21.60 -13.63
CA ASN A 280 -0.18 -22.61 -14.67
C ASN A 280 0.61 -22.28 -15.95
N GLU A 281 0.58 -23.15 -16.95
CA GLU A 281 1.28 -22.96 -18.23
C GLU A 281 0.89 -21.68 -19.01
N LYS A 282 -0.26 -21.08 -18.67
CA LYS A 282 -0.77 -19.84 -19.27
C LYS A 282 -0.37 -18.59 -18.48
N GLY A 283 0.34 -18.74 -17.36
CA GLY A 283 0.68 -17.63 -16.46
C GLY A 283 -0.44 -17.25 -15.49
N GLU A 284 -1.47 -18.08 -15.32
CA GLU A 284 -2.59 -17.81 -14.42
C GLU A 284 -2.35 -18.44 -13.05
N GLU A 285 -2.62 -17.69 -11.99
CA GLU A 285 -2.55 -18.20 -10.61
C GLU A 285 -3.81 -19.01 -10.25
N ILE A 286 -3.60 -20.27 -9.90
CA ILE A 286 -4.67 -21.22 -9.59
C ILE A 286 -4.45 -21.91 -8.24
N ILE A 287 -5.50 -22.59 -7.78
CA ILE A 287 -5.46 -23.52 -6.65
C ILE A 287 -5.04 -24.89 -7.17
N VAL A 288 -4.04 -25.49 -6.54
CA VAL A 288 -3.51 -26.81 -6.91
C VAL A 288 -3.42 -27.73 -5.71
N VAL A 289 -3.45 -29.03 -5.99
CA VAL A 289 -3.07 -30.08 -5.04
C VAL A 289 -2.09 -30.99 -5.78
N ILE A 290 -0.79 -30.84 -5.49
CA ILE A 290 0.28 -31.55 -6.22
C ILE A 290 1.05 -32.48 -5.27
N PRO A 291 1.73 -33.53 -5.80
CA PRO A 291 2.56 -34.41 -4.99
C PRO A 291 3.65 -33.63 -4.24
N TRP A 292 3.97 -34.08 -3.02
CA TRP A 292 5.02 -33.47 -2.20
C TRP A 292 6.35 -33.36 -2.94
N GLU A 293 6.75 -34.38 -3.68
CA GLU A 293 8.03 -34.40 -4.40
C GLU A 293 8.11 -33.29 -5.44
N GLU A 294 7.01 -33.07 -6.17
CA GLU A 294 6.90 -32.00 -7.17
C GLU A 294 6.92 -30.63 -6.49
N TRP A 295 6.11 -30.42 -5.45
CA TRP A 295 6.08 -29.17 -4.69
C TRP A 295 7.45 -28.83 -4.08
N TRP A 296 8.13 -29.82 -3.52
CA TRP A 296 9.44 -29.67 -2.91
C TRP A 296 10.52 -29.34 -3.95
N GLU A 297 10.49 -29.99 -5.12
CA GLU A 297 11.40 -29.68 -6.21
C GLU A 297 11.22 -28.24 -6.72
N LEU A 298 9.98 -27.79 -6.90
CA LEU A 298 9.67 -26.41 -7.28
C LEU A 298 10.16 -25.42 -6.23
N THR A 299 9.94 -25.72 -4.94
CA THR A 299 10.39 -24.90 -3.81
C THR A 299 11.92 -24.77 -3.78
N LEU A 300 12.65 -25.86 -4.03
CA LEU A 300 14.12 -25.84 -4.09
C LEU A 300 14.67 -25.06 -5.29
N LYS A 301 13.91 -25.01 -6.40
CA LYS A 301 14.26 -24.25 -7.61
C LYS A 301 13.87 -22.78 -7.53
N ASP A 302 13.02 -22.39 -6.57
CA ASP A 302 12.58 -21.01 -6.41
C ASP A 302 13.76 -20.09 -6.06
N ASN A 303 14.13 -19.26 -7.04
CA ASN A 303 15.26 -18.35 -6.93
C ASN A 303 15.00 -17.17 -5.96
N SER A 304 13.79 -16.99 -5.45
CA SER A 304 13.49 -16.09 -4.33
C SER A 304 13.98 -16.64 -2.98
N ASN A 305 14.41 -17.92 -2.94
CA ASN A 305 14.92 -18.61 -1.76
C ASN A 305 13.93 -18.55 -0.58
N PRO A 306 12.76 -19.19 -0.71
CA PRO A 306 11.73 -19.17 0.32
C PRO A 306 12.20 -19.81 1.62
N HIS A 307 11.86 -19.20 2.74
CA HIS A 307 11.90 -19.87 4.04
C HIS A 307 10.63 -20.71 4.19
N VAL A 308 10.79 -22.00 4.47
CA VAL A 308 9.68 -22.91 4.73
C VAL A 308 9.75 -23.40 6.16
N ALA A 309 8.65 -23.27 6.88
CA ALA A 309 8.46 -23.88 8.19
C ALA A 309 7.29 -24.88 8.13
N LEU A 310 7.59 -26.15 8.42
CA LEU A 310 6.57 -27.16 8.64
C LEU A 310 6.09 -27.06 10.10
N LEU A 311 4.78 -26.84 10.26
CA LEU A 311 4.11 -26.69 11.54
C LEU A 311 3.12 -27.85 11.71
N PRO A 312 3.49 -28.90 12.46
CA PRO A 312 2.60 -30.02 12.70
C PRO A 312 1.38 -29.61 13.52
N LEU A 313 0.22 -30.19 13.23
CA LEU A 313 -0.96 -30.00 14.08
C LEU A 313 -0.70 -30.49 15.51
N HIS A 314 -1.20 -29.73 16.48
CA HIS A 314 -1.25 -30.19 17.87
C HIS A 314 -2.02 -31.52 17.94
N PRO A 315 -1.58 -32.53 18.73
CA PRO A 315 -2.19 -33.86 18.74
C PRO A 315 -3.72 -33.86 18.95
N GLU A 316 -4.24 -32.97 19.79
CA GLU A 316 -5.68 -32.83 20.02
C GLU A 316 -6.46 -32.31 18.81
N LEU A 317 -5.87 -31.41 18.02
CA LEU A 317 -6.48 -30.91 16.78
C LEU A 317 -6.36 -31.97 15.68
N ARG A 318 -5.23 -32.68 15.62
CA ARG A 318 -5.02 -33.79 14.69
C ARG A 318 -6.06 -34.89 14.89
N ALA A 319 -6.38 -35.25 16.13
CA ALA A 319 -7.42 -36.24 16.42
C ALA A 319 -8.82 -35.84 15.94
N LYS A 320 -9.06 -34.54 15.74
CA LYS A 320 -10.33 -33.98 15.23
C LYS A 320 -10.31 -33.73 13.72
N PHE A 321 -9.15 -33.87 13.07
CA PHE A 321 -8.99 -33.54 11.65
C PHE A 321 -9.72 -34.57 10.78
N ASN A 322 -10.67 -34.11 9.97
CA ASN A 322 -11.42 -34.96 9.06
C ASN A 322 -10.76 -34.96 7.68
N ALA A 323 -9.88 -35.94 7.43
CA ALA A 323 -9.15 -36.06 6.16
C ALA A 323 -10.06 -36.26 4.95
N THR A 324 -11.15 -37.01 5.09
CA THR A 324 -12.12 -37.23 3.99
C THR A 324 -12.79 -35.92 3.58
N ALA A 325 -13.25 -35.12 4.55
CA ALA A 325 -13.84 -33.82 4.27
C ALA A 325 -12.82 -32.84 3.68
N ALA A 326 -11.58 -32.85 4.20
CA ALA A 326 -10.50 -32.02 3.68
C ALA A 326 -10.19 -32.33 2.21
N TRP A 327 -10.11 -33.62 1.85
CA TRP A 327 -9.93 -34.04 0.45
C TRP A 327 -11.10 -33.67 -0.44
N ALA A 328 -12.34 -33.85 0.02
CA ALA A 328 -13.52 -33.43 -0.72
C ALA A 328 -13.48 -31.92 -1.04
N TYR A 329 -13.10 -31.10 -0.05
CA TYR A 329 -12.93 -29.67 -0.23
C TYR A 329 -11.77 -29.35 -1.20
N ALA A 330 -10.59 -29.94 -0.99
CA ALA A 330 -9.41 -29.68 -1.80
C ALA A 330 -9.66 -30.01 -3.29
N ARG A 331 -10.30 -31.15 -3.58
CA ARG A 331 -10.72 -31.52 -4.94
C ARG A 331 -11.74 -30.56 -5.54
N SER A 332 -12.68 -30.05 -4.73
CA SER A 332 -13.67 -29.06 -5.18
C SER A 332 -13.05 -27.70 -5.52
N MET A 333 -11.85 -27.42 -5.02
CA MET A 333 -11.15 -26.14 -5.20
C MET A 333 -10.04 -26.22 -6.26
N SER A 334 -9.45 -27.39 -6.48
CA SER A 334 -8.39 -27.58 -7.48
C SER A 334 -8.80 -27.07 -8.86
N GLY A 335 -7.92 -26.27 -9.48
CA GLY A 335 -8.14 -25.63 -10.78
C GLY A 335 -8.94 -24.33 -10.75
N LYS A 336 -9.51 -23.94 -9.60
CA LYS A 336 -10.14 -22.62 -9.46
C LYS A 336 -9.09 -21.50 -9.45
N PRO A 337 -9.47 -20.27 -9.85
CA PRO A 337 -8.59 -19.12 -9.76
C PRO A 337 -8.10 -18.84 -8.34
N TYR A 338 -6.99 -18.10 -8.23
CA TYR A 338 -6.48 -17.60 -6.98
C TYR A 338 -7.54 -16.88 -6.14
N GLY A 339 -7.47 -17.07 -4.81
CA GLY A 339 -8.43 -16.54 -3.84
C GLY A 339 -8.31 -15.03 -3.59
N TYR A 340 -8.24 -14.19 -4.63
CA TYR A 340 -8.11 -12.72 -4.51
C TYR A 340 -9.14 -12.09 -3.58
N HIS A 341 -10.34 -12.67 -3.51
CA HIS A 341 -11.42 -12.20 -2.66
C HIS A 341 -11.14 -12.30 -1.15
N ASN A 342 -10.20 -13.13 -0.72
CA ASN A 342 -9.78 -13.19 0.68
C ASN A 342 -8.62 -12.23 1.00
N MET A 343 -7.86 -11.82 -0.03
CA MET A 343 -6.63 -11.05 0.15
C MET A 343 -6.90 -9.63 0.69
N ILE A 344 -7.85 -8.89 0.14
CA ILE A 344 -8.05 -7.50 0.57
C ILE A 344 -8.58 -7.40 2.01
N PHE A 345 -9.40 -8.35 2.44
CA PHE A 345 -9.95 -8.35 3.80
C PHE A 345 -9.06 -9.05 4.82
N SER A 346 -7.95 -9.65 4.41
CA SER A 346 -6.87 -9.93 5.38
C SER A 346 -6.10 -8.65 5.73
N TRP A 347 -6.23 -7.59 4.93
CA TRP A 347 -5.62 -6.28 5.17
C TRP A 347 -6.63 -5.27 5.76
N ILE A 348 -7.93 -5.45 5.51
CA ILE A 348 -9.02 -4.56 5.93
C ILE A 348 -10.07 -5.36 6.71
N ASP A 349 -9.75 -5.71 7.95
CA ASP A 349 -10.67 -6.45 8.83
C ASP A 349 -11.65 -5.50 9.55
N THR A 350 -11.25 -4.25 9.77
CA THR A 350 -12.06 -3.23 10.45
C THR A 350 -12.21 -1.99 9.57
N ILE A 351 -13.17 -1.13 9.90
CA ILE A 351 -13.36 0.11 9.16
C ILE A 351 -12.15 1.04 9.32
N ALA A 352 -11.49 1.11 10.49
CA ALA A 352 -10.42 2.09 10.74
C ALA A 352 -9.30 1.64 11.70
N GLU A 353 -9.41 0.50 12.36
CA GLU A 353 -8.57 0.14 13.51
C GLU A 353 -7.42 -0.83 13.17
N ASN A 354 -7.38 -1.37 11.95
CA ASN A 354 -6.45 -2.44 11.57
C ASN A 354 -5.47 -2.05 10.46
N TYR A 355 -5.35 -0.76 10.13
CA TYR A 355 -4.39 -0.28 9.15
C TYR A 355 -3.04 0.03 9.78
N PRO A 356 -1.91 -0.42 9.23
CA PRO A 356 -0.62 0.08 9.67
C PRO A 356 -0.47 1.55 9.22
N PRO A 357 -0.06 2.47 10.11
CA PRO A 357 0.15 3.86 9.72
C PRO A 357 1.13 3.99 8.54
N PRO A 358 0.91 4.92 7.58
CA PRO A 358 -0.14 5.94 7.54
C PRO A 358 -1.38 5.49 6.74
N LEU A 359 -1.54 4.20 6.44
CA LEU A 359 -2.75 3.73 5.76
C LEU A 359 -3.98 4.07 6.60
N ASP A 360 -5.03 4.52 5.93
CA ASP A 360 -6.33 4.77 6.52
C ASP A 360 -7.43 4.42 5.51
N THR A 361 -8.66 4.34 6.02
CA THR A 361 -9.85 3.96 5.25
C THR A 361 -10.07 4.84 4.04
N HIS A 362 -9.87 6.15 4.16
CA HIS A 362 -10.07 7.10 3.06
C HIS A 362 -9.05 6.86 1.96
N LEU A 363 -7.78 6.64 2.31
CA LEU A 363 -6.75 6.31 1.32
C LEU A 363 -7.11 5.01 0.59
N VAL A 364 -7.50 3.98 1.32
CA VAL A 364 -7.83 2.68 0.72
C VAL A 364 -9.06 2.78 -0.17
N ILE A 365 -10.11 3.48 0.25
CA ILE A 365 -11.31 3.71 -0.58
C ILE A 365 -10.95 4.49 -1.85
N SER A 366 -10.18 5.58 -1.73
CA SER A 366 -9.76 6.38 -2.89
C SER A 366 -8.91 5.56 -3.85
N ALA A 367 -7.94 4.79 -3.35
CA ALA A 367 -7.08 3.94 -4.15
C ALA A 367 -7.86 2.81 -4.84
N MET A 368 -8.76 2.13 -4.12
CA MET A 368 -9.58 1.05 -4.68
C MET A 368 -10.58 1.57 -5.73
N SER A 369 -11.16 2.74 -5.52
CA SER A 369 -12.06 3.37 -6.49
C SER A 369 -11.34 3.71 -7.80
N MET A 370 -10.12 4.24 -7.71
CA MET A 370 -9.28 4.48 -8.88
C MET A 370 -8.81 3.19 -9.54
N TRP A 371 -8.38 2.20 -8.75
CA TRP A 371 -7.96 0.90 -9.25
C TRP A 371 -9.08 0.21 -10.02
N THR A 372 -10.32 0.34 -9.58
CA THR A 372 -11.50 -0.18 -10.27
C THR A 372 -11.67 0.42 -11.66
N ARG A 373 -11.34 1.70 -11.85
CA ARG A 373 -11.41 2.34 -13.16
C ARG A 373 -10.26 1.91 -14.09
N VAL A 374 -9.07 1.67 -13.55
CA VAL A 374 -7.87 1.33 -14.34
C VAL A 374 -7.78 -0.17 -14.65
N GLN A 375 -8.18 -1.03 -13.70
CA GLN A 375 -8.13 -2.49 -13.79
C GLN A 375 -9.44 -3.12 -13.26
N PRO A 376 -10.56 -2.95 -13.98
CA PRO A 376 -11.89 -3.31 -13.49
C PRO A 376 -12.05 -4.81 -13.18
N SER A 377 -11.42 -5.70 -13.94
CA SER A 377 -11.49 -7.16 -13.71
C SER A 377 -10.80 -7.57 -12.41
N TYR A 378 -9.59 -7.08 -12.16
CA TYR A 378 -8.87 -7.36 -10.92
C TYR A 378 -9.56 -6.74 -9.70
N ALA A 379 -10.04 -5.51 -9.82
CA ALA A 379 -10.78 -4.86 -8.75
C ALA A 379 -12.09 -5.59 -8.41
N ALA A 380 -12.83 -6.08 -9.42
CA ALA A 380 -14.03 -6.86 -9.19
C ALA A 380 -13.74 -8.18 -8.44
N ASN A 381 -12.65 -8.88 -8.78
CA ASN A 381 -12.24 -10.10 -8.10
C ASN A 381 -11.80 -9.84 -6.64
N MET A 382 -11.03 -8.78 -6.41
CA MET A 382 -10.55 -8.44 -5.07
C MET A 382 -11.65 -7.87 -4.17
N TRP A 383 -12.52 -7.01 -4.69
CA TRP A 383 -13.45 -6.21 -3.90
C TRP A 383 -14.90 -6.70 -3.99
N ASN A 384 -15.44 -6.83 -5.21
CA ASN A 384 -16.85 -7.19 -5.39
C ASN A 384 -17.11 -8.64 -4.98
N GLU A 385 -16.30 -9.59 -5.47
CA GLU A 385 -16.45 -11.01 -5.11
C GLU A 385 -16.30 -11.19 -3.59
N ALA A 386 -15.36 -10.47 -2.99
CA ALA A 386 -15.10 -10.51 -1.57
C ALA A 386 -16.28 -9.99 -0.73
N LEU A 387 -16.83 -8.83 -1.08
CA LEU A 387 -18.03 -8.28 -0.43
C LEU A 387 -19.22 -9.20 -0.62
N ASN A 388 -19.43 -9.72 -1.83
CA ASN A 388 -20.48 -10.68 -2.12
C ASN A 388 -20.43 -11.91 -1.21
N LYS A 389 -19.25 -12.51 -1.05
CA LYS A 389 -19.08 -13.66 -0.16
C LYS A 389 -19.37 -13.31 1.30
N ARG A 390 -18.92 -12.15 1.77
CA ARG A 390 -19.12 -11.69 3.16
C ARG A 390 -20.57 -11.32 3.47
N LEU A 391 -21.28 -10.76 2.49
CA LEU A 391 -22.68 -10.34 2.62
C LEU A 391 -23.67 -11.45 2.22
N GLY A 392 -23.19 -12.55 1.64
CA GLY A 392 -24.05 -13.62 1.10
C GLY A 392 -24.84 -13.19 -0.14
N THR A 393 -24.29 -12.29 -0.94
CA THR A 393 -24.90 -11.74 -2.15
C THR A 393 -24.18 -12.18 -3.41
N GLU A 394 -24.82 -12.05 -4.57
CA GLU A 394 -24.23 -12.30 -5.89
C GLU A 394 -24.26 -11.03 -6.77
N CYS A 395 -24.32 -9.87 -6.11
CA CYS A 395 -24.52 -8.60 -6.78
C CYS A 395 -23.34 -8.18 -7.64
N ASN A 396 -23.64 -7.53 -8.76
CA ASN A 396 -22.69 -6.60 -9.34
C ASN A 396 -22.91 -5.23 -8.68
N LEU A 397 -22.00 -4.78 -7.81
CA LEU A 397 -22.10 -3.50 -7.08
C LEU A 397 -22.27 -2.26 -7.99
N TYR A 398 -22.15 -2.45 -9.30
CA TYR A 398 -22.22 -1.42 -10.34
C TYR A 398 -23.41 -1.57 -11.30
N LYS A 399 -24.35 -2.47 -11.03
CA LYS A 399 -25.70 -2.48 -11.62
C LYS A 399 -26.71 -2.20 -10.53
N ASP A 400 -27.82 -1.54 -10.85
CA ASP A 400 -28.91 -1.16 -9.93
C ASP A 400 -29.62 -2.35 -9.23
N ASP A 401 -29.08 -3.56 -9.36
CA ASP A 401 -29.64 -4.82 -8.87
C ASP A 401 -29.25 -5.12 -7.41
N CYS A 402 -28.60 -4.20 -6.70
CA CYS A 402 -28.09 -4.46 -5.36
C CYS A 402 -28.80 -3.62 -4.27
N PRO A 403 -29.05 -4.17 -3.07
CA PRO A 403 -29.58 -3.40 -1.96
C PRO A 403 -28.59 -2.27 -1.62
N LYS A 404 -29.07 -1.03 -1.56
CA LYS A 404 -28.28 0.10 -1.08
C LYS A 404 -27.97 -0.14 0.40
N VAL A 405 -26.70 -0.37 0.72
CA VAL A 405 -26.20 -0.48 2.10
C VAL A 405 -26.00 0.91 2.68
#